data_AF-A0A2G5EPY8-F1
#
_entry.id   AF-A0A2G5EPY8-F1
#
_cell.length_a   1.000
_cell.length_b   1.000
_cell.length_c   1.000
_cell.angle_alpha   90.00
_cell.angle_beta   90.00
_cell.angle_gamma   90.00
#
_symmetry.space_group_name_H-M   'P 1'
#
loop_
_entity.id
_entity.type
_entity.pdbx_description
1 polymer ?
#
loop_
_entity_poly.entity_id
_entity_poly.type
_entity_poly.pdbx_seq_one_letter_code
_entity_poly.pdbx_strand_id
1 'polypeptide(L)'
;MAESGQADTPDWQEEAYQKLKAMKELYLPNLIEMHQKLCHKLQKEETDAQKPEGTGKLSMMKLYMERIIAYLQVSKSNIPITHRDKLSSYEKQILGFISSIKVEKPVSTPQQI
;
A
#
# COMPACT_ATOMS: atom_id res chain seq x y z
N MET A 1 -6.96 45.40 3.41
CA MET A 1 -5.86 44.41 3.39
C MET A 1 -5.96 43.67 4.72
N ALA A 2 -6.26 42.38 4.85
CA ALA A 2 -6.25 41.19 3.98
C ALA A 2 -7.48 40.31 4.37
N GLU A 3 -8.19 39.60 3.48
CA GLU A 3 -7.86 38.25 2.94
C GLU A 3 -7.21 37.37 4.04
N SER A 4 -7.76 36.30 4.59
CA SER A 4 -8.65 35.23 4.09
C SER A 4 -9.27 34.56 5.36
N GLY A 5 -10.46 33.99 5.41
CA GLY A 5 -10.97 32.97 4.52
C GLY A 5 -10.15 31.68 4.66
N GLN A 6 -10.29 30.90 5.74
CA GLN A 6 -10.28 29.42 5.73
C GLN A 6 -10.26 28.82 7.15
N ALA A 7 -11.07 27.78 7.31
CA ALA A 7 -11.28 27.01 8.52
C ALA A 7 -9.95 26.55 9.16
N ASP A 8 -9.88 26.70 10.48
CA ASP A 8 -8.86 26.22 11.41
C ASP A 8 -8.73 24.69 11.29
N THR A 9 -8.13 24.23 10.19
CA THR A 9 -7.66 22.86 10.10
C THR A 9 -6.33 22.86 10.85
N PRO A 10 -6.15 22.06 11.91
CA PRO A 10 -4.86 21.99 12.57
C PRO A 10 -3.75 21.74 11.56
N ASP A 11 -2.66 22.50 11.66
CA ASP A 11 -1.51 22.45 10.74
C ASP A 11 -1.03 21.00 10.51
N TRP A 12 -0.99 20.20 11.59
CA TRP A 12 -0.62 18.78 11.55
C TRP A 12 -1.55 17.90 10.70
N GLN A 13 -2.83 18.27 10.57
CA GLN A 13 -3.82 17.52 9.78
C GLN A 13 -3.66 17.81 8.28
N GLU A 14 -3.31 19.05 7.91
CA GLU A 14 -2.95 19.38 6.52
C GLU A 14 -1.66 18.66 6.12
N GLU A 15 -0.60 18.74 6.95
CA GLU A 15 0.67 18.04 6.71
C GLU A 15 0.47 16.52 6.53
N ALA A 16 -0.30 15.89 7.44
CA ALA A 16 -0.59 14.47 7.36
C ALA A 16 -1.37 14.11 6.09
N TYR A 17 -2.33 14.95 5.71
CA TYR A 17 -3.12 14.75 4.49
C TYR A 17 -2.28 14.89 3.22
N GLN A 18 -1.44 15.92 3.13
CA GLN A 18 -0.51 16.11 2.00
C GLN A 18 0.42 14.91 1.86
N LYS A 19 0.99 14.43 2.97
CA LYS A 19 1.86 13.24 2.95
C LYS A 19 1.10 11.99 2.54
N LEU A 20 -0.11 11.78 3.07
CA LEU A 20 -0.96 10.64 2.71
C LEU A 20 -1.33 10.66 1.21
N LYS A 21 -1.61 11.85 0.66
CA LYS A 21 -1.85 12.05 -0.78
C LYS A 21 -0.61 11.68 -1.60
N ALA A 22 0.57 12.18 -1.23
CA ALA A 22 1.82 11.83 -1.90
C ALA A 22 2.10 10.32 -1.85
N MET A 23 1.94 9.69 -0.68
CA MET A 23 2.08 8.25 -0.51
C MET A 23 1.08 7.47 -1.37
N LYS A 24 -0.17 7.93 -1.46
CA LYS A 24 -1.17 7.34 -2.35
C LYS A 24 -0.69 7.42 -3.80
N GLU A 25 -0.32 8.59 -4.29
CA GLU A 25 0.09 8.75 -5.70
C GLU A 25 1.35 7.93 -6.05
N LEU A 26 2.34 7.88 -5.14
CA LEU A 26 3.59 7.16 -5.34
C LEU A 26 3.44 5.64 -5.21
N TYR A 27 2.68 5.17 -4.21
CA TYR A 27 2.69 3.77 -3.81
C TYR A 27 1.47 2.98 -4.30
N LEU A 28 0.31 3.63 -4.50
CA LEU A 28 -0.91 2.95 -4.96
C LEU A 28 -0.71 2.07 -6.21
N PRO A 29 -0.03 2.49 -7.29
CA PRO A 29 0.16 1.60 -8.45
C PRO A 29 0.96 0.34 -8.09
N ASN A 30 2.00 0.46 -7.26
CA ASN A 30 2.80 -0.68 -6.83
C ASN A 30 2.01 -1.60 -5.87
N LEU A 31 1.22 -1.01 -4.97
CA LEU A 31 0.35 -1.76 -4.04
C LEU A 31 -0.72 -2.55 -4.79
N ILE A 32 -1.32 -1.96 -5.84
CA ILE A 32 -2.27 -2.64 -6.72
C ILE A 32 -1.57 -3.78 -7.48
N GLU A 33 -0.40 -3.56 -8.08
CA GLU A 33 0.37 -4.61 -8.77
C GLU A 33 0.64 -5.80 -7.81
N MET A 34 1.06 -5.52 -6.58
CA MET A 34 1.32 -6.54 -5.56
C MET A 34 0.04 -7.29 -5.17
N HIS A 35 -1.04 -6.56 -4.91
CA HIS A 35 -2.33 -7.15 -4.55
C HIS A 35 -2.82 -8.10 -5.65
N GLN A 36 -2.72 -7.68 -6.93
CA GLN A 36 -3.05 -8.53 -8.07
C GLN A 36 -2.16 -9.77 -8.12
N LYS A 37 -0.83 -9.64 -7.95
CA LYS A 37 0.07 -10.80 -7.89
C LYS A 37 -0.31 -11.79 -6.79
N LEU A 38 -0.70 -11.30 -5.61
CA LEU A 38 -1.17 -12.13 -4.51
C LEU A 38 -2.46 -12.86 -4.88
N CYS A 39 -3.44 -12.19 -5.48
CA CYS A 39 -4.66 -12.85 -5.97
C CYS A 39 -4.36 -13.96 -6.99
N HIS A 40 -3.48 -13.70 -7.96
CA HIS A 40 -3.10 -14.72 -8.95
C HIS A 40 -2.36 -15.90 -8.32
N LYS A 41 -1.46 -15.65 -7.35
CA LYS A 41 -0.77 -16.73 -6.61
C LYS A 41 -1.76 -17.59 -5.83
N LEU A 42 -2.69 -16.96 -5.10
CA LEU A 42 -3.74 -17.64 -4.35
C LEU A 42 -4.65 -18.50 -5.26
N GLN A 43 -5.07 -17.96 -6.40
CA GLN A 43 -5.89 -18.70 -7.37
C GLN A 43 -5.15 -19.91 -7.95
N LYS A 44 -3.85 -19.76 -8.22
CA LYS A 44 -3.02 -20.86 -8.73
C LYS A 44 -2.83 -21.97 -7.69
N GLU A 45 -2.63 -21.62 -6.42
CA GLU A 45 -2.55 -22.60 -5.32
C GLU A 45 -3.88 -23.31 -5.07
N GLU A 46 -5.02 -22.65 -5.28
CA GLU A 46 -6.35 -23.29 -5.17
C GLU A 46 -6.59 -24.29 -6.31
N THR A 47 -6.03 -24.04 -7.50
CA THR A 47 -6.12 -24.93 -8.66
C THR A 47 -5.21 -26.16 -8.52
N ASP A 48 -4.06 -26.00 -7.85
CA ASP A 48 -3.13 -27.08 -7.52
C ASP A 48 -3.62 -27.78 -6.24
N ALA A 49 -4.59 -28.68 -6.39
CA ALA A 49 -5.38 -29.32 -5.32
C ALA A 49 -4.61 -30.13 -4.25
N GLN A 50 -3.31 -29.91 -4.04
CA GLN A 50 -2.44 -30.75 -3.20
C GLN A 50 -1.70 -30.06 -2.05
N LYS A 51 -1.93 -28.77 -1.70
CA LYS A 51 -1.26 -28.17 -0.51
C LYS A 51 -2.15 -27.29 0.39
N PRO A 52 -2.45 -27.74 1.62
CA PRO A 52 -3.19 -26.94 2.60
C PRO A 52 -2.33 -26.08 3.55
N GLU A 53 -0.99 -26.06 3.44
CA GLU A 53 -0.13 -25.48 4.51
C GLU A 53 0.52 -24.11 4.21
N GLY A 54 0.33 -23.51 3.02
CA GLY A 54 1.02 -22.26 2.63
C GLY A 54 0.16 -21.00 2.50
N THR A 55 -1.15 -21.14 2.33
CA THR A 55 -2.07 -20.08 1.89
C THR A 55 -2.34 -19.00 2.95
N GLY A 56 -2.25 -19.33 4.24
CA GLY A 56 -2.55 -18.39 5.33
C GLY A 56 -1.66 -17.14 5.31
N LYS A 57 -0.38 -17.29 4.97
CA LYS A 57 0.57 -16.16 4.90
C LYS A 57 0.25 -15.22 3.73
N LEU A 58 -0.12 -15.76 2.57
CA LEU A 58 -0.47 -14.99 1.39
C LEU A 58 -1.82 -14.27 1.55
N SER A 59 -2.79 -14.94 2.18
CA SER A 59 -4.07 -14.33 2.56
C SER A 59 -3.90 -13.18 3.55
N MET A 60 -3.03 -13.36 4.55
CA MET A 60 -2.70 -12.28 5.49
C MET A 60 -2.01 -11.11 4.80
N MET A 61 -1.09 -11.39 3.87
CA MET A 61 -0.42 -10.36 3.07
C MET A 61 -1.42 -9.60 2.19
N LYS A 62 -2.36 -10.31 1.54
CA LYS A 62 -3.43 -9.69 0.73
C LYS A 62 -4.27 -8.74 1.58
N LEU A 63 -4.75 -9.21 2.73
CA LEU A 63 -5.55 -8.40 3.65
C LEU A 63 -4.77 -7.17 4.15
N TYR A 64 -3.48 -7.32 4.42
CA TYR A 64 -2.63 -6.21 4.84
C TYR A 64 -2.49 -5.15 3.75
N MET A 65 -2.36 -5.56 2.48
CA MET A 65 -2.35 -4.63 1.34
C MET A 65 -3.68 -3.89 1.21
N GLU A 66 -4.81 -4.59 1.35
CA GLU A 66 -6.14 -3.97 1.32
C GLU A 66 -6.29 -2.92 2.45
N ARG A 67 -5.77 -3.21 3.65
CA ARG A 67 -5.76 -2.25 4.76
C ARG A 67 -4.90 -1.02 4.48
N ILE A 68 -3.73 -1.17 3.87
CA ILE A 68 -2.89 -0.02 3.48
C ILE A 68 -3.60 0.82 2.42
N ILE A 69 -4.18 0.19 1.39
CA ILE A 69 -4.89 0.92 0.34
C ILE A 69 -6.05 1.71 0.93
N ALA A 70 -6.85 1.10 1.81
CA ALA A 70 -7.94 1.79 2.52
C ALA A 70 -7.41 2.93 3.39
N TYR A 71 -6.29 2.72 4.10
CA TYR A 71 -5.63 3.75 4.90
C TYR A 71 -5.22 4.97 4.06
N LEU A 72 -4.62 4.74 2.89
CA LEU A 72 -4.21 5.79 1.95
C LEU A 72 -5.40 6.50 1.27
N GLN A 73 -6.63 6.00 1.43
CA GLN A 73 -7.84 6.62 0.89
C GLN A 73 -8.62 7.45 1.93
N VAL A 74 -8.16 7.49 3.19
CA VAL A 74 -8.82 8.26 4.25
C VAL A 74 -8.87 9.76 3.89
N SER A 75 -10.06 10.34 4.02
CA SER A 75 -10.31 11.76 3.80
C SER A 75 -9.64 12.62 4.88
N LYS A 76 -9.18 13.83 4.51
CA LYS A 76 -8.55 14.81 5.41
C LYS A 76 -9.26 14.95 6.77
N SER A 77 -10.59 15.09 6.73
CA SER A 77 -11.43 15.30 7.92
C SER A 77 -11.55 14.08 8.84
N ASN A 78 -11.07 12.91 8.41
CA ASN A 78 -11.20 11.64 9.12
C ASN A 78 -9.83 11.04 9.49
N ILE A 79 -8.76 11.83 9.44
CA ILE A 79 -7.42 11.42 9.86
C ILE A 79 -7.31 11.56 11.38
N PRO A 80 -7.24 10.46 12.14
CA PRO A 80 -7.04 10.56 13.58
C PRO A 80 -5.62 11.05 13.90
N ILE A 81 -5.44 11.78 15.00
CA ILE A 81 -4.12 12.27 15.48
C ILE A 81 -3.06 11.16 15.53
N THR A 82 -3.47 9.95 15.89
CA THR A 82 -2.58 8.78 15.99
C THR A 82 -2.03 8.31 14.64
N HIS A 83 -2.64 8.73 13.51
CA HIS A 83 -2.10 8.43 12.19
C HIS A 83 -0.81 9.18 11.92
N ARG A 84 -0.61 10.40 12.46
CA ARG A 84 0.63 11.18 12.24
C ARG A 84 1.88 10.37 12.57
N ASP A 85 1.86 9.71 13.72
CA ASP A 85 2.98 8.90 14.20
C ASP A 85 3.14 7.60 13.39
N LYS A 86 2.01 6.96 13.06
CA LYS A 86 1.98 5.71 12.29
C LYS A 86 2.32 5.90 10.81
N LEU A 87 2.10 7.08 10.24
CA LEU A 87 2.26 7.36 8.81
C LEU A 87 3.68 7.02 8.33
N SER A 88 4.69 7.44 9.11
CA SER A 88 6.10 7.17 8.83
C SER A 88 6.45 5.68 8.97
N SER A 89 5.80 4.96 9.89
CA SER A 89 5.97 3.51 10.04
C SER A 89 5.35 2.75 8.87
N TYR A 90 4.15 3.14 8.43
CA TYR A 90 3.51 2.57 7.24
C TYR A 90 4.32 2.84 5.98
N GLU A 91 4.84 4.05 5.83
CA GLU A 91 5.71 4.41 4.70
C GLU A 91 6.93 3.48 4.59
N LYS A 92 7.65 3.27 5.70
CA LYS A 92 8.79 2.35 5.73
C LYS A 92 8.41 0.93 5.35
N GLN A 93 7.27 0.44 5.86
CA GLN A 93 6.78 -0.90 5.52
C GLN A 93 6.41 -1.02 4.04
N ILE A 94 5.70 -0.03 3.49
CA ILE A 94 5.35 0.03 2.06
C ILE A 94 6.62 0.03 1.20
N LEU A 95 7.61 0.84 1.54
CA LEU A 95 8.89 0.89 0.82
C LEU A 95 9.61 -0.46 0.86
N GLY A 96 9.59 -1.15 2.02
CA GLY A 96 10.11 -2.51 2.14
C GLY A 96 9.41 -3.48 1.18
N PHE A 97 8.08 -3.44 1.11
CA PHE A 97 7.30 -4.25 0.18
C PHE A 97 7.61 -3.94 -1.29
N ILE A 98 7.60 -2.66 -1.67
CA ILE A 98 7.90 -2.23 -3.05
C ILE A 98 9.32 -2.66 -3.45
N SER A 99 10.28 -2.56 -2.53
CA SER A 99 11.66 -2.98 -2.78
C SER A 99 11.75 -4.48 -3.07
N SER A 100 10.98 -5.32 -2.36
CA SER A 100 10.87 -6.75 -2.66
C SER A 100 10.29 -7.02 -4.05
N ILE A 101 9.27 -6.26 -4.49
CA ILE A 101 8.69 -6.39 -5.85
C ILE A 101 9.74 -6.04 -6.91
N LYS A 102 10.49 -4.96 -6.69
CA LYS A 102 11.55 -4.53 -7.62
C LYS A 102 12.67 -5.56 -7.69
N VAL A 103 13.06 -6.15 -6.57
CA VAL A 103 14.06 -7.23 -6.50
C VAL A 103 13.56 -8.52 -7.16
N GLU A 104 12.26 -8.82 -7.14
CA GLU A 104 11.68 -9.94 -7.89
C GLU A 104 11.68 -9.72 -9.42
N LYS A 105 11.96 -8.50 -9.92
CA LYS A 105 12.18 -8.25 -11.36
C LYS A 105 13.70 -8.30 -11.66
N PRO A 106 14.30 -9.50 -11.78
CA PRO A 106 14.97 -9.82 -13.04
C PRO A 106 14.76 -11.30 -13.46
N VAL A 107 14.02 -11.52 -14.55
CA VAL A 107 14.30 -12.54 -15.57
C VAL A 107 13.48 -12.19 -16.81
N SER A 108 14.00 -11.24 -17.58
CA SER A 108 13.91 -11.37 -19.04
C SER A 108 15.06 -12.27 -19.44
N THR A 109 14.80 -13.57 -19.47
CA THR A 109 15.42 -14.44 -20.46
C THR A 109 14.27 -15.02 -21.28
N PRO A 110 13.81 -14.32 -22.33
CA PRO A 110 13.30 -15.05 -23.47
C PRO A 110 14.46 -15.93 -23.96
N GLN A 111 14.17 -17.22 -23.93
CA GLN A 111 15.07 -18.31 -24.22
C GLN A 111 15.65 -18.20 -25.63
N GLN A 112 16.84 -18.78 -25.76
CA GLN A 112 17.54 -19.15 -26.98
C GLN A 112 16.68 -19.25 -28.25
N ILE A 113 17.17 -18.64 -29.33
CA ILE A 113 17.24 -19.25 -30.67
C ILE A 113 18.62 -18.95 -31.22
#